data_AF-A0A3C0NAN0-F1
#
_entry.id   AF-A0A3C0NAN0-F1
#
_cell.length_a   1.000
_cell.length_b   1.000
_cell.length_c   1.000
_cell.angle_alpha   90.00
_cell.angle_beta   90.00
_cell.angle_gamma   90.00
#
_symmetry.space_group_name_H-M   'P 1'
#
loop_
_entity.id
_entity.type
_entity.pdbx_description
1 polymer ?
#
loop_
_entity_poly.entity_id
_entity_poly.type
_entity_poly.pdbx_seq_one_letter_code
_entity_poly.pdbx_strand_id
1 'polypeptide(L)'
;MTLNAEELLAGSSLNHDVEIPTDLLSSNGHTPTDARVVLRPLTVRDLQKISKAARDDEQLSATLMIQQGLVEPALKLEQVSQLPAGLARFLVERINTISGISTPQDALADLVQAPLARACFVLAKEFGWTPEEVSGMTIGQILLYLEMARGGGDKQ
;
A
#
# COMPACT_ATOMS: atom_id res chain seq x y z
N MET A 1 -17.04 31.26 6.50
CA MET A 1 -17.87 30.79 5.37
C MET A 1 -18.05 29.29 5.56
N THR A 2 -19.29 28.78 5.52
CA THR A 2 -19.59 27.35 5.68
C THR A 2 -19.80 26.72 4.32
N LEU A 3 -19.19 25.56 4.07
CA LEU A 3 -19.33 24.83 2.81
C LEU A 3 -20.78 24.39 2.59
N ASN A 4 -21.27 24.52 1.35
CA ASN A 4 -22.57 24.01 0.92
C ASN A 4 -22.45 22.58 0.35
N ALA A 5 -23.59 21.92 0.10
CA ALA A 5 -23.61 20.54 -0.38
C ALA A 5 -22.98 20.37 -1.78
N GLU A 6 -23.13 21.36 -2.66
CA GLU A 6 -22.55 21.33 -4.01
C GLU A 6 -21.02 21.43 -3.96
N GLU A 7 -20.50 22.29 -3.09
CA GLU A 7 -19.05 22.45 -2.83
C GLU A 7 -18.43 21.15 -2.27
N LEU A 8 -19.16 20.43 -1.41
CA LEU A 8 -18.72 19.12 -0.91
C LEU A 8 -18.75 18.03 -1.99
N LEU A 9 -19.74 18.06 -2.89
CA LEU A 9 -19.89 17.06 -3.95
C LEU A 9 -18.97 17.35 -5.15
N ALA A 10 -18.55 18.60 -5.37
CA ALA A 10 -17.67 18.98 -6.47
C ALA A 10 -16.33 18.22 -6.48
N GLY A 11 -15.81 17.87 -5.28
CA GLY A 11 -14.59 17.07 -5.14
C GLY A 11 -14.67 15.68 -5.77
N SER A 12 -15.87 15.12 -5.97
CA SER A 12 -16.06 13.81 -6.58
C SER A 12 -15.87 13.79 -8.11
N SER A 13 -15.84 14.95 -8.75
CA SER A 13 -15.72 15.09 -10.22
C SER A 13 -14.35 15.64 -10.65
N LEU A 14 -13.38 15.68 -9.72
CA LEU A 14 -12.03 16.14 -10.03
C LEU A 14 -11.28 15.10 -10.85
N ASN A 15 -10.69 15.53 -11.95
CA ASN A 15 -9.77 14.72 -12.75
C ASN A 15 -8.34 15.08 -12.38
N HIS A 16 -7.50 14.07 -12.26
CA HIS A 16 -6.11 14.17 -11.86
C HIS A 16 -5.22 13.56 -12.94
N ASP A 17 -4.39 14.38 -13.57
CA ASP A 17 -3.30 13.90 -14.41
C ASP A 17 -2.24 13.25 -13.53
N VAL A 18 -1.97 11.97 -13.79
CA VAL A 18 -0.97 11.18 -13.07
C VAL A 18 0.07 10.69 -14.06
N GLU A 19 1.30 11.12 -13.82
CA GLU A 19 2.47 10.62 -14.53
C GLU A 19 2.78 9.20 -14.09
N ILE A 20 2.99 8.31 -15.07
CA ILE A 20 3.35 6.92 -14.83
C ILE A 20 4.88 6.79 -14.86
N PRO A 21 5.50 6.20 -13.83
CA PRO A 21 6.93 5.92 -13.83
C PRO A 21 7.35 5.11 -15.06
N THR A 22 8.40 5.54 -15.75
CA THR A 22 8.89 4.93 -17.00
C THR A 22 9.31 3.47 -16.83
N ASP A 23 9.80 3.10 -15.64
CA ASP A 23 10.18 1.72 -15.31
C ASP A 23 8.98 0.76 -15.31
N LEU A 24 7.77 1.27 -15.08
CA LEU A 24 6.52 0.48 -15.07
C LEU A 24 5.91 0.30 -16.47
N LEU A 25 6.38 1.06 -17.46
CA LEU A 25 5.84 1.08 -18.83
C LEU A 25 6.71 0.31 -19.82
N SER A 26 7.90 -0.13 -19.39
CA SER A 26 8.89 -0.75 -20.26
C SER A 26 8.48 -2.16 -20.66
N SER A 27 7.54 -2.24 -21.60
CA SER A 27 7.27 -3.42 -22.41
C SER A 27 7.36 -3.00 -23.87
N ASN A 28 8.32 -3.59 -24.61
CA ASN A 28 8.56 -3.43 -26.05
C ASN A 28 9.45 -2.24 -26.50
N GLY A 29 10.42 -1.81 -25.68
CA GLY A 29 11.55 -0.98 -26.13
C GLY A 29 11.21 0.45 -26.59
N HIS A 30 9.97 0.89 -26.39
CA HIS A 30 9.54 2.27 -26.62
C HIS A 30 9.20 2.88 -25.26
N THR A 31 10.01 3.84 -24.82
CA THR A 31 9.69 4.69 -23.67
C THR A 31 8.73 5.79 -24.14
N PRO A 32 7.47 5.80 -23.72
CA PRO A 32 6.55 6.87 -24.09
C PRO A 32 7.04 8.19 -23.48
N THR A 33 7.16 9.23 -24.31
CA THR A 33 7.70 10.54 -23.89
C THR A 33 6.73 11.36 -23.03
N ASP A 34 5.48 10.93 -22.91
CA ASP A 34 4.44 11.62 -22.12
C ASP A 34 3.44 10.61 -21.54
N ALA A 35 3.93 9.75 -20.64
CA ALA A 35 3.13 8.68 -20.08
C ALA A 35 2.24 9.17 -18.94
N ARG A 36 1.07 9.71 -19.30
CA ARG A 36 0.08 10.21 -18.34
C ARG A 36 -1.22 9.42 -18.43
N VAL A 37 -1.88 9.32 -17.30
CA VAL A 37 -3.26 8.82 -17.20
C VAL A 37 -4.10 9.82 -16.43
N VAL A 38 -5.40 9.84 -16.72
CA VAL A 38 -6.37 10.66 -15.99
C VAL A 38 -7.09 9.77 -14.99
N LEU A 39 -6.98 10.11 -13.71
CA LEU A 39 -7.67 9.45 -12.62
C LEU A 39 -8.74 10.35 -12.02
N ARG A 40 -9.78 9.74 -11.45
CA ARG A 40 -10.77 10.43 -10.61
C ARG A 40 -10.86 9.77 -9.23
N PRO A 41 -11.24 10.51 -8.18
CA PRO A 41 -11.51 9.92 -6.88
C PRO A 41 -12.72 8.97 -6.95
N LEU A 42 -12.64 7.88 -6.20
CA LEU A 42 -13.76 6.97 -5.98
C LEU A 42 -14.74 7.61 -5.00
N THR A 43 -16.03 7.58 -5.36
CA THR A 43 -17.10 8.03 -4.47
C THR A 43 -17.52 6.93 -3.51
N VAL A 44 -18.23 7.29 -2.44
CA VAL A 44 -18.87 6.31 -1.52
C VAL A 44 -19.75 5.32 -2.30
N ARG A 45 -20.43 5.78 -3.36
CA ARG A 45 -21.26 4.94 -4.22
C ARG A 45 -20.44 3.92 -5.00
N ASP A 46 -19.26 4.31 -5.47
CA ASP A 46 -18.37 3.42 -6.21
C ASP A 46 -17.82 2.34 -5.29
N LEU A 47 -17.36 2.71 -4.09
CA LEU A 47 -16.88 1.76 -3.08
C LEU A 47 -17.95 0.73 -2.68
N GLN A 48 -19.20 1.15 -2.50
CA GLN A 48 -20.31 0.22 -2.21
C GLN A 48 -20.56 -0.76 -3.35
N LYS A 49 -20.49 -0.31 -4.61
CA LYS A 49 -20.64 -1.18 -5.78
C LYS A 49 -19.48 -2.17 -5.89
N ILE A 50 -18.25 -1.69 -5.68
CA ILE A 50 -17.04 -2.51 -5.71
C ILE A 50 -17.12 -3.60 -4.64
N SER A 51 -17.39 -3.23 -3.38
CA SER A 51 -17.55 -4.18 -2.28
C SER A 51 -18.60 -5.25 -2.57
N LYS A 52 -19.77 -4.84 -3.09
CA LYS A 52 -20.84 -5.78 -3.46
C LYS A 52 -20.46 -6.72 -4.61
N ALA A 53 -19.74 -6.22 -5.60
CA ALA A 53 -19.32 -6.99 -6.77
C ALA A 53 -18.16 -7.94 -6.46
N ALA A 54 -17.23 -7.51 -5.61
CA ALA A 54 -16.03 -8.26 -5.24
C ALA A 54 -16.35 -9.45 -4.33
N ARG A 55 -17.38 -9.38 -3.47
CA ARG A 55 -17.72 -10.46 -2.52
C ARG A 55 -16.50 -10.93 -1.70
N ASP A 56 -15.74 -9.99 -1.18
CA ASP A 56 -14.49 -10.20 -0.43
C ASP A 56 -13.29 -10.73 -1.24
N ASP A 57 -13.39 -10.80 -2.59
CA ASP A 57 -12.25 -11.04 -3.46
C ASP A 57 -11.41 -9.76 -3.63
N GLU A 58 -10.23 -9.75 -3.00
CA GLU A 58 -9.31 -8.61 -3.01
C GLU A 58 -8.77 -8.30 -4.41
N GLN A 59 -8.49 -9.32 -5.23
CA GLN A 59 -7.96 -9.14 -6.58
C GLN A 59 -9.03 -8.51 -7.50
N LEU A 60 -10.27 -8.99 -7.38
CA LEU A 60 -11.40 -8.42 -8.10
C LEU A 60 -11.70 -6.99 -7.63
N SER A 61 -11.59 -6.72 -6.32
CA SER A 61 -11.73 -5.38 -5.76
C SER A 61 -10.74 -4.40 -6.39
N ALA A 62 -9.45 -4.74 -6.41
CA ALA A 62 -8.41 -3.92 -7.02
C ALA A 62 -8.67 -3.68 -8.52
N THR A 63 -9.09 -4.71 -9.25
CA THR A 63 -9.43 -4.62 -10.68
C THR A 63 -10.60 -3.64 -10.91
N LEU A 64 -11.64 -3.72 -10.09
CA LEU A 64 -12.81 -2.84 -10.17
C LEU A 64 -12.47 -1.40 -9.75
N MET A 65 -11.58 -1.21 -8.77
CA MET A 65 -11.09 0.12 -8.39
C MET A 65 -10.39 0.81 -9.56
N ILE A 66 -9.46 0.11 -10.23
CA ILE A 66 -8.78 0.65 -11.41
C ILE A 66 -9.78 0.97 -12.51
N GLN A 67 -10.72 0.05 -12.81
CA GLN A 67 -11.74 0.27 -13.83
C GLN A 67 -12.60 1.52 -13.56
N GLN A 68 -12.95 1.79 -12.29
CA GLN A 68 -13.80 2.92 -11.93
C GLN A 68 -13.04 4.24 -11.78
N GLY A 69 -11.77 4.17 -11.38
CA GLY A 69 -10.92 5.34 -11.09
C GLY A 69 -10.14 5.83 -12.31
N LEU A 70 -9.83 4.97 -13.28
CA LEU A 70 -9.11 5.33 -14.50
C LEU A 70 -10.07 5.87 -15.56
N VAL A 71 -9.98 7.17 -15.84
CA VAL A 71 -10.83 7.87 -16.81
C VAL A 71 -10.22 7.78 -18.22
N GLU A 72 -8.92 8.05 -18.33
CA GLU A 72 -8.18 7.97 -19.59
C GLU A 72 -6.80 7.31 -19.37
N PRO A 73 -6.43 6.26 -20.12
CA PRO A 73 -7.26 5.56 -21.11
C PRO A 73 -8.37 4.73 -20.43
N ALA A 74 -9.58 4.75 -20.99
CA ALA A 74 -10.69 3.94 -20.47
C ALA A 74 -10.41 2.44 -20.71
N LEU A 75 -10.21 1.68 -19.64
CA LEU A 75 -9.93 0.24 -19.72
C LEU A 75 -11.16 -0.61 -19.40
N LYS A 76 -11.33 -1.71 -20.14
CA LYS A 76 -12.27 -2.78 -19.80
C LYS A 76 -11.67 -3.67 -18.70
N LEU A 77 -12.53 -4.36 -17.95
CA LEU A 77 -12.13 -5.25 -16.87
C LEU A 77 -11.06 -6.28 -17.31
N GLU A 78 -11.24 -6.88 -18.49
CA GLU A 78 -10.30 -7.84 -19.08
C GLU A 78 -8.93 -7.23 -19.43
N GLN A 79 -8.87 -5.93 -19.70
CA GLN A 79 -7.62 -5.23 -19.98
C GLN A 79 -6.91 -4.85 -18.68
N VAL A 80 -7.68 -4.52 -17.63
CA VAL A 80 -7.13 -4.26 -16.29
C VAL A 80 -6.44 -5.51 -15.74
N SER A 81 -7.03 -6.70 -15.92
CA SER A 81 -6.43 -7.95 -15.46
C SER A 81 -5.16 -8.36 -16.22
N GLN A 82 -4.88 -7.71 -17.36
CA GLN A 82 -3.66 -7.91 -18.15
C GLN A 82 -2.55 -6.89 -17.82
N LEU A 83 -2.82 -5.93 -16.93
CA LEU A 83 -1.82 -4.94 -16.55
C LEU A 83 -0.65 -5.61 -15.81
N PRO A 84 0.59 -5.15 -16.00
CA PRO A 84 1.71 -5.54 -15.16
C PRO A 84 1.37 -5.28 -13.68
N ALA A 85 1.69 -6.24 -12.81
CA ALA A 85 1.33 -6.17 -11.39
C ALA A 85 1.84 -4.89 -10.70
N GLY A 86 3.05 -4.42 -11.05
CA GLY A 86 3.61 -3.17 -10.54
C GLY A 86 2.83 -1.92 -10.97
N LEU A 87 2.33 -1.91 -12.21
CA LEU A 87 1.49 -0.82 -12.71
C LEU A 87 0.11 -0.84 -12.05
N ALA A 88 -0.49 -2.02 -11.90
CA ALA A 88 -1.77 -2.16 -11.19
C ALA A 88 -1.66 -1.66 -9.73
N ARG A 89 -0.59 -2.05 -9.02
CA ARG A 89 -0.30 -1.57 -7.66
C ARG A 89 -0.18 -0.05 -7.62
N PHE A 90 0.64 0.53 -8.50
CA PHE A 90 0.81 1.98 -8.59
C PHE A 90 -0.53 2.70 -8.80
N LEU A 91 -1.36 2.25 -9.74
CA LEU A 91 -2.66 2.86 -10.01
C LEU A 91 -3.59 2.79 -8.79
N VAL A 92 -3.65 1.65 -8.10
CA VAL A 92 -4.47 1.51 -6.87
C VAL A 92 -4.00 2.47 -5.78
N GLU A 93 -2.69 2.60 -5.56
CA GLU A 93 -2.13 3.54 -4.57
C GLU A 93 -2.49 5.00 -4.90
N ARG A 94 -2.40 5.38 -6.18
CA ARG A 94 -2.76 6.73 -6.65
C ARG A 94 -4.26 6.99 -6.51
N ILE A 95 -5.10 6.04 -6.89
CA ILE A 95 -6.56 6.12 -6.71
C ILE A 95 -6.90 6.26 -5.22
N ASN A 96 -6.26 5.48 -4.35
CA ASN A 96 -6.46 5.55 -2.90
C ASN A 96 -6.13 6.95 -2.36
N THR A 97 -4.95 7.46 -2.73
CA THR A 97 -4.46 8.78 -2.34
C THR A 97 -5.42 9.89 -2.76
N ILE A 98 -5.85 9.88 -4.02
CA ILE A 98 -6.76 10.90 -4.59
C ILE A 98 -8.16 10.81 -3.99
N SER A 99 -8.65 9.59 -3.71
CA SER A 99 -9.97 9.39 -3.11
C SER A 99 -10.00 9.68 -1.61
N GLY A 100 -8.85 10.00 -0.99
CA GLY A 100 -8.75 10.18 0.46
C GLY A 100 -9.04 8.90 1.23
N ILE A 101 -8.99 7.73 0.57
CA ILE A 101 -9.14 6.43 1.22
C ILE A 101 -7.75 5.92 1.56
N SER A 102 -7.45 5.91 2.86
CA SER A 102 -6.33 5.11 3.34
C SER A 102 -6.80 3.67 3.34
N THR A 103 -6.62 2.95 2.23
CA THR A 103 -6.79 1.50 2.26
C THR A 103 -5.70 0.96 3.19
N PRO A 104 -6.03 0.35 4.33
CA PRO A 104 -5.05 -0.03 5.35
C PRO A 104 -4.21 -1.26 4.97
N GLN A 105 -4.24 -1.71 3.71
CA GLN A 105 -3.48 -2.89 3.31
C GLN A 105 -1.97 -2.67 3.23
N ASP A 106 -1.47 -1.42 3.12
CA ASP A 106 -0.02 -1.13 3.22
C ASP A 106 0.37 -0.29 4.45
N ALA A 107 -0.59 0.28 5.17
CA ALA A 107 -0.28 1.06 6.37
C ALA A 107 -0.03 0.18 7.62
N LEU A 108 -0.51 -1.07 7.64
CA LEU A 108 -0.37 -1.96 8.79
C LEU A 108 0.79 -2.97 8.67
N ALA A 109 1.19 -3.35 7.45
CA ALA A 109 2.30 -4.27 7.23
C ALA A 109 3.67 -3.60 7.39
N ASP A 110 3.87 -2.39 6.87
CA ASP A 110 5.18 -1.71 6.88
C ASP A 110 5.49 -0.92 8.17
N LEU A 111 4.48 -0.46 8.91
CA LEU A 111 4.69 0.26 10.18
C LEU A 111 4.90 -0.65 11.40
N VAL A 112 4.41 -1.90 11.35
CA VAL A 112 4.45 -2.82 12.51
C VAL A 112 5.57 -3.84 12.41
N GLN A 113 5.93 -4.30 11.20
CA GLN A 113 6.97 -5.34 11.05
C GLN A 113 8.39 -4.77 10.99
N ALA A 114 8.59 -3.54 10.50
CA ALA A 114 9.94 -3.00 10.34
C ALA A 114 10.67 -2.72 11.68
N PRO A 115 10.04 -2.15 12.73
CA PRO A 115 10.74 -1.90 13.99
C PRO A 115 10.99 -3.19 14.80
N LEU A 116 10.02 -4.11 14.84
CA LEU A 116 10.14 -5.40 15.53
C LEU A 116 11.14 -6.32 14.84
N ALA A 117 11.11 -6.45 13.51
CA ALA A 117 12.10 -7.24 12.78
C ALA A 117 13.51 -6.67 12.93
N ARG A 118 13.66 -5.33 12.93
CA ARG A 118 14.94 -4.68 13.24
C ARG A 118 15.40 -4.96 14.68
N ALA A 119 14.50 -4.91 15.66
CA ALA A 119 14.82 -5.24 17.04
C ALA A 119 15.25 -6.71 17.18
N CYS A 120 14.54 -7.65 16.54
CA CYS A 120 14.91 -9.07 16.52
C CYS A 120 16.29 -9.29 15.88
N PHE A 121 16.60 -8.60 14.79
CA PHE A 121 17.88 -8.70 14.11
C PHE A 121 19.04 -8.10 14.92
N VAL A 122 18.82 -6.96 15.57
CA VAL A 122 19.83 -6.33 16.45
C VAL A 122 20.10 -7.22 17.66
N LEU A 123 19.06 -7.78 18.29
CA LEU A 123 19.21 -8.70 19.42
C LEU A 123 19.90 -10.00 18.98
N ALA A 124 19.50 -10.59 17.85
CA ALA A 124 20.15 -11.77 17.28
C ALA A 124 21.66 -11.55 17.09
N LYS A 125 22.05 -10.40 16.54
CA LYS A 125 23.46 -10.05 16.32
C LYS A 125 24.25 -9.85 17.62
N GLU A 126 23.69 -9.17 18.61
CA GLU A 126 24.37 -8.88 19.88
C GLU A 126 24.54 -10.14 20.75
N PHE A 127 23.61 -11.09 20.66
CA PHE A 127 23.60 -12.30 21.50
C PHE A 127 24.04 -13.58 20.77
N GLY A 128 24.32 -13.50 19.46
CA GLY A 128 24.74 -14.64 18.64
C GLY A 128 23.60 -15.64 18.32
N TRP A 129 22.34 -15.20 18.40
CA TRP A 129 21.14 -15.99 18.11
C TRP A 129 20.70 -15.83 16.66
N THR A 130 19.86 -16.73 16.15
CA THR A 130 19.21 -16.55 14.85
C THR A 130 17.94 -15.70 14.96
N PRO A 131 17.51 -15.02 13.88
CA PRO A 131 16.27 -14.27 13.87
C PRO A 131 15.03 -15.13 14.19
N GLU A 132 15.01 -16.41 13.80
CA GLU A 132 13.93 -17.33 14.16
C GLU A 132 13.91 -17.65 15.66
N GLU A 133 15.08 -17.80 16.28
CA GLU A 133 15.20 -18.04 17.72
C GLU A 133 14.65 -16.85 18.52
N VAL A 134 14.97 -15.63 18.12
CA VAL A 134 14.45 -14.41 18.78
C VAL A 134 12.95 -14.23 18.55
N SER A 135 12.46 -14.55 17.35
CA SER A 135 11.02 -14.49 17.04
C SER A 135 10.19 -15.53 17.79
N GLY A 136 10.81 -16.64 18.22
CA GLY A 136 10.16 -17.68 19.04
C GLY A 136 10.12 -17.37 20.53
N MET A 137 10.76 -16.29 20.98
CA MET A 137 10.84 -15.93 22.39
C MET A 137 9.73 -14.96 22.81
N THR A 138 9.23 -15.15 24.02
CA THR A 138 8.29 -14.20 24.64
C THR A 138 9.02 -12.91 25.05
N ILE A 139 8.29 -11.80 25.08
CA ILE A 139 8.84 -10.49 25.50
C ILE A 139 9.49 -10.55 26.89
N GLY A 140 8.96 -11.36 27.82
CA GLY A 140 9.51 -11.56 29.17
C GLY A 140 10.85 -12.31 29.17
N GLN A 141 11.05 -13.27 28.27
CA GLN A 141 12.33 -13.95 28.10
C GLN A 141 13.39 -13.00 27.52
N ILE A 142 13.02 -12.19 26.52
CA ILE A 142 13.92 -11.19 25.92
C ILE A 142 14.37 -10.17 26.96
N LEU A 143 13.46 -9.65 27.78
CA LEU A 143 13.79 -8.70 28.86
C LEU A 143 14.70 -9.32 29.93
N LEU A 144 14.50 -10.58 30.29
CA LEU A 144 15.36 -11.28 31.25
C LEU A 144 16.81 -11.40 30.75
N TYR A 145 17.00 -11.77 29.48
CA TYR A 145 18.35 -11.85 28.91
C TYR A 145 19.01 -10.49 28.75
N LEU A 146 18.26 -9.45 28.39
CA LEU A 146 18.76 -8.07 28.37
C LEU A 146 19.20 -7.59 29.75
N GLU A 147 18.44 -7.92 30.81
CA GLU A 147 18.79 -7.58 32.18
C GLU A 147 20.06 -8.33 32.63
N MET A 148 20.19 -9.62 32.29
CA MET A 148 21.40 -10.40 32.57
C MET A 148 22.63 -9.89 31.82
N ALA A 149 22.47 -9.45 30.57
CA ALA A 149 23.54 -8.85 29.77
C ALA A 149 24.01 -7.52 30.36
N ARG A 150 23.06 -6.71 30.84
CA ARG A 150 23.33 -5.43 31.49
C ARG A 150 23.96 -5.59 32.88
N GLY A 151 23.58 -6.65 33.60
CA GLY A 151 24.16 -7.03 34.90
C GLY A 151 25.54 -7.70 34.80
N GLY A 152 25.96 -8.15 33.61
CA GLY A 152 27.28 -8.74 33.36
C GLY A 152 28.39 -7.75 33.02
N GLY A 153 28.06 -6.46 32.84
CA GLY A 153 29.01 -5.40 32.46
C GLY A 153 29.80 -4.79 33.62
N ASP A 154 29.59 -5.23 34.86
CA ASP A 154 30.37 -4.80 36.02
C ASP A 154 31.35 -5.92 36.44
N LYS A 155 32.39 -6.11 35.62
CA LYS A 155 33.72 -6.63 35.97
C LYS A 155 34.57 -6.75 34.70
N GLN A 156 35.23 -5.66 34.33
CA GLN A 156 36.70 -5.50 34.29
C GLN A 156 37.10 -4.32 33.38
#